data_AF-A0A3A5VST2-F1
#
_entry.id   AF-A0A3A5VST2-F1
#
_cell.length_a   1.000
_cell.length_b   1.000
_cell.length_c   1.000
_cell.angle_alpha   90.00
_cell.angle_beta   90.00
_cell.angle_gamma   90.00
#
_symmetry.space_group_name_H-M   'P 1'
#
loop_
_entity.id
_entity.type
_entity.pdbx_description
1 polymer ?
#
loop_
_entity_poly.entity_id
_entity_poly.type
_entity_poly.pdbx_seq_one_letter_code
_entity_poly.pdbx_strand_id
1 'polypeptide(L)'
;MMNNVGQRRLNMMVHFNSGVCVNTEEGSGPMYMIHMPSSPKPHLHPVLRNVLPVLNPSDIAPQQGQIYHVKGPGHHGKAMRSVVEHWVTNALAQGEAVHWIDGACRIDPGRFIPLLKQRRTSVEAALSRLYLSRGFTLHQLDHQLDRLPRELAITRTPLLVVDGLLTMHEDDAIRRRESRVLLKRHLALLQRTAHERHVAVVVITAAHHHDRLQQQRIDLVQRSANNHLTGIQQKQGRAKHLRLLHPRSGRAGMWGIPHSRQTAFRTLTRDRSSAEQVSYPVLTNAEEKSVKRR
;
A
#
# COMPACT_ATOMS: atom_id res chain seq x y z
N MET A 1 45.75 -20.46 -36.48
CA MET A 1 45.26 -21.81 -36.14
C MET A 1 44.78 -21.80 -34.69
N MET A 2 43.57 -22.32 -34.49
CA MET A 2 43.01 -22.91 -33.27
C MET A 2 42.74 -22.03 -32.03
N ASN A 3 41.44 -21.78 -31.90
CA ASN A 3 40.67 -21.46 -30.70
C ASN A 3 41.02 -22.36 -29.50
N ASN A 4 40.94 -21.82 -28.28
CA ASN A 4 40.22 -22.54 -27.24
C ASN A 4 39.49 -21.60 -26.28
N VAL A 5 38.17 -21.77 -26.26
CA VAL A 5 37.17 -21.04 -25.49
C VAL A 5 37.07 -21.72 -24.13
N GLY A 6 37.31 -20.97 -23.06
CA GLY A 6 37.06 -21.42 -21.69
C GLY A 6 35.57 -21.66 -21.46
N GLN A 7 35.15 -22.91 -21.59
CA GLN A 7 33.79 -23.37 -21.35
C GLN A 7 33.56 -23.52 -19.84
N ARG A 8 33.15 -22.44 -19.17
CA ARG A 8 32.67 -22.51 -17.77
C ARG A 8 31.28 -23.16 -17.76
N ARG A 9 31.20 -24.43 -17.37
CA ARG A 9 29.95 -25.11 -17.04
C ARG A 9 29.40 -24.56 -15.72
N LEU A 10 28.19 -24.00 -15.78
CA LEU A 10 27.34 -23.72 -14.63
C LEU A 10 26.76 -25.05 -14.12
N ASN A 11 27.11 -25.44 -12.90
CA ASN A 11 26.39 -26.51 -12.19
C ASN A 11 25.07 -25.92 -11.65
N MET A 12 23.99 -26.16 -12.38
CA MET A 12 22.62 -25.86 -11.97
C MET A 12 22.07 -27.10 -11.24
N MET A 13 21.89 -27.00 -9.92
CA MET A 13 21.27 -28.04 -9.12
C MET A 13 19.76 -27.78 -9.03
N VAL A 14 18.96 -28.65 -9.65
CA VAL A 14 17.50 -28.63 -9.62
C VAL A 14 17.03 -29.74 -8.67
N HIS A 15 16.35 -29.37 -7.58
CA HIS A 15 15.77 -30.33 -6.65
C HIS A 15 14.40 -30.82 -7.14
N PHE A 16 14.28 -32.12 -7.41
CA PHE A 16 13.01 -32.81 -7.52
C PHE A 16 12.76 -33.61 -6.23
N ASN A 17 11.54 -33.51 -5.68
CA ASN A 17 11.09 -34.35 -4.58
C ASN A 17 11.04 -35.82 -5.03
N SER A 18 11.46 -36.71 -4.14
CA SER A 18 11.48 -38.18 -4.19
C SER A 18 12.72 -38.85 -4.82
N GLY A 19 13.49 -39.53 -3.95
CA GLY A 19 14.44 -40.58 -4.30
C GLY A 19 15.87 -40.13 -4.63
N VAL A 20 16.83 -40.52 -3.79
CA VAL A 20 18.25 -40.53 -4.18
C VAL A 20 18.56 -41.93 -4.72
N CYS A 21 18.88 -42.03 -6.01
CA CYS A 21 19.47 -43.23 -6.58
C CYS A 21 20.98 -43.00 -6.67
N VAL A 22 21.76 -43.85 -6.02
CA VAL A 22 23.22 -43.88 -6.20
C VAL A 22 23.52 -45.08 -7.09
N ASN A 23 24.10 -44.83 -8.26
CA ASN A 23 24.73 -45.89 -9.05
C ASN A 23 26.08 -46.21 -8.42
N THR A 24 26.24 -47.46 -7.97
CA THR A 24 27.54 -48.08 -7.76
C THR A 24 27.59 -49.29 -8.68
N GLU A 25 28.45 -49.21 -9.68
CA GLU A 25 28.86 -50.37 -10.46
C GLU A 25 29.70 -51.31 -9.56
N GLU A 26 29.74 -52.58 -9.96
CA GLU A 26 30.44 -53.73 -9.37
C GLU A 26 29.69 -54.57 -8.32
N GLY A 27 29.45 -55.84 -8.66
CA GLY A 27 29.31 -56.92 -7.69
C GLY A 27 27.98 -57.67 -7.69
N SER A 28 27.94 -58.82 -8.36
CA SER A 28 26.88 -59.83 -8.36
C SER A 28 26.60 -60.43 -6.97
N GLY A 29 25.33 -60.43 -6.54
CA GLY A 29 24.84 -61.21 -5.39
C GLY A 29 23.31 -61.11 -5.23
N PRO A 30 22.61 -62.17 -4.75
CA PRO A 30 21.15 -62.19 -4.70
C PRO A 30 20.59 -61.22 -3.64
N MET A 31 19.50 -60.55 -4.03
CA MET A 31 18.69 -59.66 -3.18
C MET A 31 18.08 -60.42 -2.00
N TYR A 32 18.47 -60.05 -0.78
CA TYR A 32 17.76 -60.46 0.44
C TYR A 32 16.87 -59.30 0.91
N MET A 33 15.55 -59.51 0.92
CA MET A 33 14.62 -58.60 1.59
C MET A 33 14.76 -58.76 3.11
N ILE A 34 15.42 -57.80 3.76
CA ILE A 34 15.32 -57.65 5.21
C ILE A 34 13.99 -56.97 5.52
N HIS A 35 13.05 -57.75 6.05
CA HIS A 35 11.77 -57.22 6.54
C HIS A 35 12.02 -56.44 7.83
N MET A 36 12.22 -55.13 7.73
CA MET A 36 12.24 -54.24 8.89
C MET A 36 10.81 -54.09 9.41
N PRO A 37 10.54 -54.26 10.71
CA PRO A 37 9.26 -53.87 11.29
C PRO A 37 9.06 -52.37 11.06
N SER A 38 7.87 -52.01 10.61
CA SER A 38 7.48 -50.63 10.33
C SER A 38 7.86 -49.72 11.49
N SER A 39 8.78 -48.79 11.23
CA SER A 39 9.16 -47.76 12.20
C SER A 39 7.90 -47.06 12.72
N PRO A 40 7.80 -46.79 14.03
CA PRO A 40 6.67 -46.04 14.56
C PRO A 40 6.59 -44.71 13.82
N LYS A 41 5.42 -44.44 13.24
CA LYS A 41 5.11 -43.15 12.61
C LYS A 41 5.59 -42.06 13.56
N PRO A 42 6.36 -41.06 13.10
CA PRO A 42 6.72 -39.95 13.97
C PRO A 42 5.42 -39.37 14.48
N HIS A 43 5.21 -39.50 15.79
CA HIS A 43 4.14 -38.80 16.47
C HIS A 43 4.35 -37.33 16.14
N LEU A 44 3.50 -36.80 15.26
CA LEU A 44 3.36 -35.37 15.07
C LEU A 44 2.99 -34.84 16.44
N HIS A 45 4.00 -34.34 17.16
CA HIS A 45 3.78 -33.39 18.23
C HIS A 45 2.76 -32.38 17.72
N PRO A 46 1.70 -32.09 18.50
CA PRO A 46 0.68 -31.15 18.07
C PRO A 46 1.42 -29.86 17.69
N VAL A 47 1.35 -29.56 16.39
CA VAL A 47 1.97 -28.40 15.76
C VAL A 47 1.76 -27.22 16.70
N LEU A 48 2.87 -26.73 17.27
CA LEU A 48 2.90 -25.43 17.93
C LEU A 48 2.10 -24.50 17.03
N ARG A 49 0.95 -24.01 17.52
CA ARG A 49 0.22 -22.94 16.84
C ARG A 49 1.25 -21.83 16.71
N ASN A 50 1.87 -21.70 15.55
CA ASN A 50 2.83 -20.65 15.26
C ASN A 50 2.05 -19.34 15.30
N VAL A 51 1.94 -18.78 16.50
CA VAL A 51 1.47 -17.42 16.70
C VAL A 51 2.55 -16.56 16.08
N LEU A 52 2.34 -16.19 14.82
CA LEU A 52 3.22 -15.24 14.15
C LEU A 52 3.34 -14.00 15.03
N PRO A 53 4.56 -13.50 15.27
CA PRO A 53 4.74 -12.33 16.11
C PRO A 53 3.99 -11.12 15.52
N VAL A 54 3.61 -10.19 16.39
CA VAL A 54 3.11 -8.89 15.93
C VAL A 54 4.24 -8.21 15.17
N LEU A 55 3.97 -7.83 13.92
CA LEU A 55 4.98 -7.20 13.08
C LEU A 55 5.12 -5.73 13.46
N ASN A 56 6.33 -5.27 13.76
CA ASN A 56 6.62 -3.84 13.87
C ASN A 56 6.63 -3.22 12.45
N PRO A 57 5.77 -2.24 12.13
CA PRO A 57 5.73 -1.65 10.79
C PRO A 57 7.04 -0.98 10.38
N SER A 58 7.86 -0.55 11.35
CA SER A 58 9.16 0.08 11.10
C SER A 58 10.14 -0.91 10.45
N ASP A 59 9.99 -2.21 10.75
CA ASP A 59 10.82 -3.29 10.22
C ASP A 59 10.56 -3.62 8.74
N ILE A 60 9.48 -3.08 8.19
CA ILE A 60 9.04 -3.28 6.81
C ILE A 60 8.74 -1.93 6.14
N ALA A 61 9.25 -0.84 6.70
CA ALA A 61 8.98 0.51 6.21
C ALA A 61 9.47 0.71 4.77
N PRO A 62 8.79 1.58 4.00
CA PRO A 62 9.20 1.88 2.64
C PRO A 62 10.51 2.67 2.61
N GLN A 63 11.35 2.38 1.61
CA GLN A 63 12.67 3.00 1.44
C GLN A 63 12.60 4.12 0.40
N GLN A 64 13.32 5.22 0.66
CA GLN A 64 13.48 6.32 -0.29
C GLN A 64 14.18 5.85 -1.56
N GLY A 65 13.86 6.49 -2.69
CA GLY A 65 14.40 6.09 -4.00
C GLY A 65 13.70 4.89 -4.63
N GLN A 66 12.65 4.34 -4.00
CA GLN A 66 12.01 3.09 -4.42
C GLN A 66 10.49 3.22 -4.53
N ILE A 67 9.93 2.43 -5.45
CA ILE A 67 8.51 2.09 -5.42
C ILE A 67 8.31 0.86 -4.55
N TYR A 68 7.38 1.00 -3.61
CA TYR A 68 6.96 -0.04 -2.69
C TYR A 68 5.50 -0.40 -2.99
N HIS A 69 5.28 -1.61 -3.48
CA HIS A 69 3.94 -2.12 -3.79
C HIS A 69 3.32 -2.83 -2.60
N VAL A 70 2.21 -2.28 -2.09
CA VAL A 70 1.44 -2.85 -1.01
C VAL A 70 0.17 -3.48 -1.58
N LYS A 71 0.03 -4.81 -1.45
CA LYS A 71 -1.12 -5.54 -1.97
C LYS A 71 -1.80 -6.37 -0.90
N GLY A 72 -3.11 -6.45 -0.95
CA GLY A 72 -3.86 -7.22 0.03
C GLY A 72 -5.36 -7.28 -0.22
N PRO A 73 -6.12 -7.77 0.77
CA PRO A 73 -7.54 -8.06 0.62
C PRO A 73 -8.40 -6.80 0.65
N GLY A 74 -9.62 -6.94 0.12
CA GLY A 74 -10.59 -5.87 -0.02
C GLY A 74 -10.38 -5.05 -1.29
N HIS A 75 -11.41 -4.30 -1.65
CA HIS A 75 -11.43 -3.50 -2.88
C HIS A 75 -10.26 -2.51 -2.93
N HIS A 76 -9.47 -2.62 -4.01
CA HIS A 76 -8.17 -1.97 -4.20
C HIS A 76 -7.25 -2.02 -2.95
N GLY A 77 -7.23 -3.12 -2.20
CA GLY A 77 -6.33 -3.31 -1.06
C GLY A 77 -6.74 -2.58 0.21
N LYS A 78 -8.03 -2.22 0.39
CA LYS A 78 -8.55 -1.45 1.53
C LYS A 78 -8.00 -1.89 2.90
N ALA A 79 -7.84 -3.20 3.14
CA ALA A 79 -7.34 -3.68 4.43
C ALA A 79 -5.89 -3.22 4.72
N MET A 80 -5.07 -3.13 3.67
CA MET A 80 -3.67 -2.74 3.77
C MET A 80 -3.47 -1.28 4.12
N ARG A 81 -4.49 -0.42 3.90
CA ARG A 81 -4.39 1.01 4.19
C ARG A 81 -4.01 1.26 5.64
N SER A 82 -4.47 0.44 6.59
CA SER A 82 -4.11 0.60 8.00
C SER A 82 -2.60 0.49 8.27
N VAL A 83 -1.86 -0.30 7.50
CA VAL A 83 -0.40 -0.39 7.58
C VAL A 83 0.25 0.89 7.04
N VAL A 84 -0.24 1.34 5.88
CA VAL A 84 0.25 2.58 5.25
C VAL A 84 -0.07 3.81 6.09
N GLU A 85 -1.25 3.87 6.71
CA GLU A 85 -1.66 4.91 7.65
C GLU A 85 -0.71 4.98 8.85
N HIS A 86 -0.21 3.83 9.31
CA HIS A 86 0.78 3.79 10.38
C HIS A 86 2.12 4.41 9.92
N TRP A 87 2.61 4.06 8.73
CA TRP A 87 3.83 4.67 8.18
C TRP A 87 3.68 6.18 7.98
N VAL A 88 2.55 6.63 7.45
CA VAL A 88 2.23 8.05 7.30
C VAL A 88 2.20 8.75 8.65
N THR A 89 1.53 8.17 9.64
CA THR A 89 1.49 8.72 11.00
C THR A 89 2.91 8.86 11.57
N ASN A 90 3.78 7.88 11.35
CA ASN A 90 5.16 7.93 11.83
C ASN A 90 5.93 9.10 11.22
N ALA A 91 5.83 9.28 9.90
CA ALA A 91 6.46 10.41 9.21
C ALA A 91 5.91 11.76 9.74
N LEU A 92 4.59 11.93 9.79
CA LEU A 92 3.97 13.17 10.27
C LEU A 92 4.36 13.49 11.73
N ALA A 93 4.47 12.46 12.57
CA ALA A 93 4.90 12.56 13.97
C ALA A 93 6.37 12.96 14.12
N GLN A 94 7.21 12.63 13.14
CA GLN A 94 8.61 13.06 13.06
C GLN A 94 8.78 14.48 12.52
N GLY A 95 7.69 15.16 12.15
CA GLY A 95 7.75 16.50 11.57
C GLY A 95 7.87 16.51 10.05
N GLU A 96 7.81 15.36 9.41
CA GLU A 96 7.96 15.22 7.95
C GLU A 96 6.67 15.58 7.21
N ALA A 97 6.82 16.08 5.99
CA ALA A 97 5.72 16.21 5.04
C ALA A 97 5.36 14.86 4.43
N VAL A 98 4.08 14.61 4.15
CA VAL A 98 3.64 13.41 3.43
C VAL A 98 2.71 13.82 2.30
N HIS A 99 2.95 13.31 1.08
CA HIS A 99 2.00 13.44 -0.02
C HIS A 99 1.11 12.19 -0.12
N TRP A 100 -0.18 12.40 -0.33
CA TRP A 100 -1.15 11.35 -0.59
C TRP A 100 -1.95 11.69 -1.85
N ILE A 101 -1.86 10.84 -2.87
CA ILE A 101 -2.73 10.86 -4.05
C ILE A 101 -3.81 9.82 -3.85
N ASP A 102 -5.06 10.25 -3.79
CA ASP A 102 -6.23 9.42 -3.58
C ASP A 102 -7.05 9.31 -4.87
N GLY A 103 -6.77 8.26 -5.64
CA GLY A 103 -7.45 7.93 -6.89
C GLY A 103 -8.82 7.26 -6.73
N ALA A 104 -9.29 7.07 -5.49
CA ALA A 104 -10.55 6.40 -5.21
C ALA A 104 -11.40 7.14 -4.16
N CYS A 105 -11.08 8.42 -3.90
CA CYS A 105 -11.79 9.32 -2.99
C CYS A 105 -12.15 8.69 -1.63
N ARG A 106 -11.23 7.93 -1.06
CA ARG A 106 -11.47 7.04 0.10
C ARG A 106 -10.57 7.29 1.29
N ILE A 107 -9.65 8.26 1.20
CA ILE A 107 -8.89 8.68 2.37
C ILE A 107 -9.82 9.39 3.36
N ASP A 108 -9.68 9.02 4.63
CA ASP A 108 -10.27 9.72 5.76
C ASP A 108 -9.13 10.20 6.68
N PRO A 109 -8.73 11.48 6.60
CA PRO A 109 -7.68 12.03 7.46
C PRO A 109 -7.97 11.90 8.96
N GLY A 110 -9.25 11.76 9.36
CA GLY A 110 -9.65 11.53 10.75
C GLY A 110 -9.04 10.25 11.34
N ARG A 111 -8.67 9.28 10.49
CA ARG A 111 -8.03 8.02 10.91
C ARG A 111 -6.62 8.22 11.47
N PHE A 112 -5.95 9.34 11.14
CA PHE A 112 -4.63 9.67 11.71
C PHE A 112 -4.74 10.22 13.14
N ILE A 113 -5.88 10.83 13.51
CA ILE A 113 -6.03 11.53 14.80
C ILE A 113 -5.76 10.61 16.00
N PRO A 114 -6.35 9.40 16.10
CA PRO A 114 -6.06 8.51 17.23
C PRO A 114 -4.59 8.08 17.26
N LEU A 115 -3.98 7.83 16.10
CA LEU A 115 -2.60 7.39 15.98
C LEU A 115 -1.61 8.51 16.40
N LEU A 116 -1.89 9.75 16.00
CA LEU A 116 -1.10 10.93 16.38
C LEU A 116 -1.24 11.23 17.89
N LYS A 117 -2.45 11.11 18.45
CA LYS A 117 -2.70 11.25 19.89
C LYS A 117 -1.95 10.20 20.71
N GLN A 118 -1.95 8.94 20.27
CA GLN A 118 -1.17 7.86 20.90
C GLN A 118 0.33 8.17 20.94
N ARG A 119 0.83 8.93 19.95
CA ARG A 119 2.22 9.38 19.86
C ARG A 119 2.51 10.70 20.58
N ARG A 120 1.51 11.28 21.25
CA ARG A 120 1.60 12.59 21.93
C ARG A 120 2.06 13.73 20.99
N THR A 121 1.75 13.61 19.70
CA THR A 121 2.05 14.64 18.70
C THR A 121 0.88 15.63 18.60
N SER A 122 1.19 16.91 18.37
CA SER A 122 0.16 17.88 17.98
C SER A 122 -0.52 17.44 16.68
N VAL A 123 -1.81 17.13 16.77
CA VAL A 123 -2.62 16.66 15.63
C VAL A 123 -2.67 17.72 14.54
N GLU A 124 -2.87 18.98 14.91
CA GLU A 124 -2.96 20.10 13.97
C GLU A 124 -1.63 20.29 13.23
N ALA A 125 -0.52 20.37 13.97
CA ALA A 125 0.79 20.53 13.35
C ALA A 125 1.16 19.33 12.46
N ALA A 126 0.79 18.11 12.86
CA ALA A 126 1.03 16.93 12.05
C ALA A 126 0.18 16.92 10.77
N LEU A 127 -1.12 17.21 10.87
CA LEU A 127 -2.01 17.19 9.70
C LEU A 127 -1.77 18.36 8.74
N SER A 128 -1.23 19.50 9.19
CA SER A 128 -0.82 20.60 8.29
C SER A 128 0.30 20.21 7.34
N ARG A 129 1.00 19.11 7.60
CA ARG A 129 2.05 18.53 6.75
C ARG A 129 1.56 17.37 5.87
N LEU A 130 0.26 17.06 5.89
CA LEU A 130 -0.36 16.09 4.99
C LEU A 130 -0.89 16.78 3.73
N TYR A 131 -0.18 16.61 2.62
CA TYR A 131 -0.56 17.13 1.31
C TYR A 131 -1.44 16.11 0.60
N LEU A 132 -2.74 16.39 0.50
CA LEU A 132 -3.72 15.51 -0.11
C LEU A 132 -4.14 16.01 -1.49
N SER A 133 -4.03 15.15 -2.50
CA SER A 133 -4.59 15.36 -3.83
C SER A 133 -5.61 14.26 -4.14
N ARG A 134 -6.76 14.65 -4.67
CA ARG A 134 -7.82 13.73 -5.13
C ARG A 134 -8.00 13.91 -6.62
N GLY A 135 -7.88 12.84 -7.37
CA GLY A 135 -8.36 12.82 -8.76
C GLY A 135 -9.75 12.20 -8.80
N PHE A 136 -10.52 12.54 -9.82
CA PHE A 136 -11.81 11.92 -10.12
C PHE A 136 -11.82 11.24 -11.49
N THR A 137 -10.85 11.56 -12.35
CA THR A 137 -10.72 10.95 -13.68
C THR A 137 -9.29 10.50 -13.94
N LEU A 138 -9.12 9.58 -14.90
CA LEU A 138 -7.80 9.08 -15.28
C LEU A 138 -6.87 10.20 -15.79
N HIS A 139 -7.41 11.18 -16.53
CA HIS A 139 -6.62 12.32 -17.02
C HIS A 139 -6.25 13.29 -15.91
N GLN A 140 -7.11 13.46 -14.88
CA GLN A 140 -6.73 14.26 -13.71
C GLN A 140 -5.58 13.61 -12.95
N LEU A 141 -5.59 12.28 -12.79
CA LEU A 141 -4.47 11.56 -12.20
C LEU A 141 -3.19 11.72 -13.02
N ASP A 142 -3.27 11.63 -14.33
CA ASP A 142 -2.14 11.85 -15.22
C ASP A 142 -1.50 13.23 -15.01
N HIS A 143 -2.32 14.30 -14.97
CA HIS A 143 -1.85 15.66 -14.67
C HIS A 143 -1.33 15.84 -13.23
N GLN A 144 -1.84 15.08 -12.26
CA GLN A 144 -1.33 15.08 -10.87
C GLN A 144 0.04 14.41 -10.78
N LEU A 145 0.25 13.30 -11.50
CA LEU A 145 1.54 12.63 -11.53
C LEU A 145 2.60 13.42 -12.31
N ASP A 146 2.20 14.14 -13.35
CA ASP A 146 3.11 14.96 -14.16
C ASP A 146 3.68 16.16 -13.38
N ARG A 147 2.87 16.82 -12.54
CA ARG A 147 3.31 17.94 -11.70
C ARG A 147 4.09 17.52 -10.46
N LEU A 148 3.92 16.27 -10.04
CA LEU A 148 4.39 15.73 -8.77
C LEU A 148 5.89 16.02 -8.50
N PRO A 149 6.83 15.86 -9.45
CA PRO A 149 8.24 16.17 -9.19
C PRO A 149 8.49 17.61 -8.73
N ARG A 150 7.68 18.59 -9.17
CA ARG A 150 7.82 19.99 -8.74
C ARG A 150 7.25 20.18 -7.33
N GLU A 151 6.09 19.60 -7.06
CA GLU A 151 5.46 19.67 -5.74
C GLU A 151 6.35 19.05 -4.66
N LEU A 152 6.92 17.87 -4.92
CA LEU A 152 7.80 17.18 -3.97
C LEU A 152 9.11 17.94 -3.72
N ALA A 153 9.59 18.74 -4.69
CA ALA A 153 10.78 19.56 -4.50
C ALA A 153 10.53 20.70 -3.48
N ILE A 154 9.30 21.20 -3.41
CA ILE A 154 8.89 22.26 -2.48
C ILE A 154 8.72 21.67 -1.08
N THR A 155 7.98 20.57 -0.96
CA THR A 155 7.63 19.99 0.34
C THR A 155 8.72 19.12 0.93
N ARG A 156 9.68 18.66 0.12
CA ARG A 156 10.77 17.76 0.49
C ARG A 156 10.27 16.50 1.21
N THR A 157 9.11 16.00 0.80
CA THR A 157 8.50 14.84 1.45
C THR A 157 9.38 13.58 1.29
N PRO A 158 9.61 12.81 2.37
CA PRO A 158 10.23 11.50 2.28
C PRO A 158 9.28 10.39 1.83
N LEU A 159 7.95 10.64 1.82
CA LEU A 159 6.94 9.62 1.60
C LEU A 159 5.78 10.12 0.74
N LEU A 160 5.58 9.45 -0.40
CA LEU A 160 4.43 9.61 -1.27
C LEU A 160 3.57 8.35 -1.22
N VAL A 161 2.27 8.50 -0.94
CA VAL A 161 1.29 7.42 -1.06
C VAL A 161 0.44 7.64 -2.32
N VAL A 162 0.31 6.62 -3.14
CA VAL A 162 -0.59 6.56 -4.29
C VAL A 162 -1.64 5.48 -4.02
N ASP A 163 -2.77 5.92 -3.47
CA ASP A 163 -3.89 5.05 -3.13
C ASP A 163 -4.90 5.01 -4.28
N GLY A 164 -5.39 3.81 -4.62
CA GLY A 164 -6.41 3.66 -5.67
C GLY A 164 -5.90 3.97 -7.08
N LEU A 165 -4.60 3.82 -7.35
CA LEU A 165 -3.99 4.04 -8.68
C LEU A 165 -4.79 3.37 -9.80
N LEU A 166 -5.18 2.11 -9.60
CA LEU A 166 -5.87 1.31 -10.62
C LEU A 166 -7.36 1.63 -10.74
N THR A 167 -7.98 2.28 -9.76
CA THR A 167 -9.42 2.57 -9.73
C THR A 167 -9.85 3.37 -10.96
N MET A 168 -9.09 4.41 -11.31
CA MET A 168 -9.40 5.24 -12.50
C MET A 168 -9.08 4.55 -13.82
N HIS A 169 -8.21 3.55 -13.82
CA HIS A 169 -7.96 2.75 -15.02
C HIS A 169 -9.12 1.78 -15.31
N GLU A 170 -9.95 1.49 -14.30
CA GLU A 170 -11.12 0.59 -14.37
C GLU A 170 -12.39 1.30 -14.86
N ASP A 171 -12.34 2.60 -15.14
CA ASP A 171 -13.48 3.34 -15.70
C ASP A 171 -13.81 2.84 -17.12
N ASP A 172 -15.07 2.43 -17.33
CA ASP A 172 -15.58 1.91 -18.60
C ASP A 172 -15.57 2.94 -19.73
N ALA A 173 -15.54 4.23 -19.41
CA ALA A 173 -15.40 5.30 -20.40
C ALA A 173 -14.00 5.33 -21.04
N ILE A 174 -13.01 4.68 -20.42
CA ILE A 174 -11.61 4.71 -20.88
C ILE A 174 -11.31 3.53 -21.80
N ARG A 175 -10.78 3.82 -22.99
CA ARG A 175 -10.38 2.77 -23.94
C ARG A 175 -9.24 1.93 -23.37
N ARG A 176 -9.30 0.60 -23.57
CA ARG A 176 -8.28 -0.35 -23.05
C ARG A 176 -6.84 0.01 -23.44
N ARG A 177 -6.63 0.43 -24.70
CA ARG A 177 -5.31 0.82 -25.21
C ARG A 177 -4.79 2.07 -24.50
N GLU A 178 -5.65 3.08 -24.35
CA GLU A 178 -5.35 4.32 -23.66
C GLU A 178 -5.00 4.06 -22.19
N SER A 179 -5.86 3.31 -21.48
CA SER A 179 -5.62 2.90 -20.09
C SER A 179 -4.26 2.21 -19.90
N ARG A 180 -3.87 1.32 -20.83
CA ARG A 180 -2.57 0.63 -20.81
C ARG A 180 -1.39 1.58 -21.06
N VAL A 181 -1.51 2.51 -22.00
CA VAL A 181 -0.47 3.50 -22.31
C VAL A 181 -0.26 4.42 -21.11
N LEU A 182 -1.35 4.96 -20.56
CA LEU A 182 -1.31 5.84 -19.38
C LEU A 182 -0.76 5.12 -18.16
N LEU A 183 -1.14 3.86 -17.90
CA LEU A 183 -0.62 3.13 -16.73
C LEU A 183 0.90 2.95 -16.82
N LYS A 184 1.42 2.62 -18.01
CA LYS A 184 2.87 2.54 -18.23
C LYS A 184 3.57 3.88 -17.98
N ARG A 185 2.99 4.98 -18.49
CA ARG A 185 3.51 6.33 -18.26
C ARG A 185 3.48 6.68 -16.77
N HIS A 186 2.37 6.44 -16.08
CA HIS A 186 2.22 6.70 -14.65
C HIS A 186 3.29 5.98 -13.83
N LEU A 187 3.52 4.69 -14.12
CA LEU A 187 4.55 3.91 -13.42
C LEU A 187 5.95 4.43 -13.72
N ALA A 188 6.24 4.80 -14.97
CA ALA A 188 7.53 5.41 -15.32
C ALA A 188 7.75 6.77 -14.62
N LEU A 189 6.71 7.60 -14.54
CA LEU A 189 6.74 8.88 -13.80
C LEU A 189 6.99 8.64 -12.31
N LEU A 190 6.31 7.67 -11.70
CA LEU A 190 6.52 7.32 -10.29
C LEU A 190 7.93 6.78 -10.04
N GLN A 191 8.48 5.95 -10.92
CA GLN A 191 9.83 5.41 -10.81
C GLN A 191 10.86 6.54 -10.88
N ARG A 192 10.72 7.41 -11.89
CA ARG A 192 11.57 8.58 -12.06
C ARG A 192 11.49 9.52 -10.85
N THR A 193 10.28 9.79 -10.37
CA THR A 193 10.04 10.64 -9.20
C THR A 193 10.68 10.05 -7.95
N ALA A 194 10.50 8.75 -7.70
CA ALA A 194 11.11 8.06 -6.57
C ALA A 194 12.63 8.27 -6.56
N HIS A 195 13.27 8.03 -7.71
CA HIS A 195 14.72 8.14 -7.87
C HIS A 195 15.22 9.60 -7.79
N GLU A 196 14.71 10.50 -8.63
CA GLU A 196 15.20 11.88 -8.74
C GLU A 196 14.91 12.74 -7.51
N ARG A 197 13.81 12.44 -6.78
CA ARG A 197 13.44 13.17 -5.57
C ARG A 197 13.82 12.43 -4.28
N HIS A 198 14.43 11.26 -4.41
CA HIS A 198 14.77 10.40 -3.28
C HIS A 198 13.58 10.21 -2.32
N VAL A 199 12.39 9.95 -2.87
CA VAL A 199 11.15 9.77 -2.11
C VAL A 199 10.76 8.29 -2.08
N ALA A 200 10.19 7.83 -0.98
CA ALA A 200 9.60 6.51 -0.89
C ALA A 200 8.18 6.55 -1.48
N VAL A 201 7.93 5.82 -2.57
CA VAL A 201 6.61 5.80 -3.24
C VAL A 201 5.85 4.53 -2.87
N VAL A 202 4.75 4.66 -2.15
CA VAL A 202 3.88 3.54 -1.78
C VAL A 202 2.69 3.46 -2.73
N VAL A 203 2.53 2.33 -3.41
CA VAL A 203 1.37 2.07 -4.29
C VAL A 203 0.51 0.98 -3.69
N ILE A 204 -0.79 1.24 -3.48
CA ILE A 204 -1.72 0.29 -2.86
C ILE A 204 -2.62 -0.35 -3.92
N THR A 205 -2.66 -1.69 -3.98
CA THR A 205 -3.60 -2.43 -4.85
C THR A 205 -4.28 -3.59 -4.12
N ALA A 206 -5.32 -4.15 -4.74
CA ALA A 206 -5.81 -5.46 -4.33
C ALA A 206 -4.75 -6.55 -4.60
N ALA A 207 -4.83 -7.66 -3.87
CA ALA A 207 -3.95 -8.81 -4.04
C ALA A 207 -4.19 -9.54 -5.37
N HIS A 208 -5.47 -9.72 -5.72
CA HIS A 208 -5.92 -10.44 -6.91
C HIS A 208 -7.22 -9.84 -7.42
N HIS A 209 -7.45 -9.99 -8.71
CA HIS A 209 -8.75 -9.75 -9.35
C HIS A 209 -9.13 -10.94 -10.21
N HIS A 210 -10.43 -11.20 -10.31
CA HIS A 210 -10.96 -12.29 -11.14
C HIS A 210 -10.87 -11.97 -12.64
N ASP A 211 -10.89 -10.68 -12.98
CA ASP A 211 -10.71 -10.23 -14.36
C ASP A 211 -9.24 -10.25 -14.78
N ARG A 212 -8.98 -10.86 -15.95
CA ARG A 212 -7.63 -10.99 -16.53
C ARG A 212 -7.02 -9.63 -16.83
N LEU A 213 -7.80 -8.65 -17.27
CA LEU A 213 -7.28 -7.31 -17.57
C LEU A 213 -6.84 -6.60 -16.29
N GLN A 214 -7.64 -6.65 -15.23
CA GLN A 214 -7.26 -6.14 -13.90
C GLN A 214 -6.02 -6.83 -13.35
N GLN A 215 -5.91 -8.16 -13.50
CA GLN A 215 -4.71 -8.89 -13.07
C GLN A 215 -3.45 -8.42 -13.84
N GLN A 216 -3.54 -8.21 -15.16
CA GLN A 216 -2.42 -7.68 -15.94
C GLN A 216 -1.93 -6.30 -15.47
N ARG A 217 -2.85 -5.45 -14.98
CA ARG A 217 -2.51 -4.13 -14.43
C ARG A 217 -1.79 -4.28 -13.09
N ILE A 218 -2.25 -5.16 -12.21
CA ILE A 218 -1.56 -5.51 -10.96
C ILE A 218 -0.16 -6.03 -11.25
N ASP A 219 -0.01 -6.94 -12.22
CA ASP A 219 1.29 -7.49 -12.62
C ASP A 219 2.22 -6.41 -13.18
N LEU A 220 1.68 -5.37 -13.83
CA LEU A 220 2.48 -4.24 -14.31
C LEU A 220 2.96 -3.37 -13.14
N VAL A 221 2.11 -3.09 -12.15
CA VAL A 221 2.52 -2.40 -10.91
C VAL A 221 3.59 -3.21 -10.19
N GLN A 222 3.36 -4.52 -10.04
CA GLN A 222 4.30 -5.42 -9.36
C GLN A 222 5.67 -5.43 -10.03
N ARG A 223 5.72 -5.54 -11.37
CA ARG A 223 7.00 -5.49 -12.11
C ARG A 223 7.71 -4.14 -12.03
N SER A 224 6.98 -3.07 -11.77
CA SER A 224 7.53 -1.71 -11.70
C SER A 224 8.03 -1.35 -10.30
N ALA A 225 7.66 -2.13 -9.29
CA ALA A 225 8.04 -1.88 -7.89
C ALA A 225 9.35 -2.59 -7.52
N ASN A 226 10.11 -1.97 -6.61
CA ASN A 226 11.37 -2.50 -6.09
C ASN A 226 11.17 -3.37 -4.85
N ASN A 227 10.04 -3.20 -4.17
CA ASN A 227 9.73 -3.91 -2.94
C ASN A 227 8.23 -4.17 -2.80
N HIS A 228 7.88 -5.16 -1.98
CA HIS A 228 6.51 -5.66 -1.85
C HIS A 228 6.12 -5.94 -0.41
N LEU A 229 4.90 -5.58 -0.05
CA LEU A 229 4.22 -6.08 1.14
C LEU A 229 2.92 -6.74 0.71
N THR A 230 2.76 -8.00 1.08
CA THR A 230 1.53 -8.75 0.83
C THR A 230 0.80 -8.97 2.13
N GLY A 231 -0.48 -8.60 2.19
CA GLY A 231 -1.37 -8.96 3.27
C GLY A 231 -2.35 -10.05 2.87
N ILE A 232 -2.62 -10.96 3.79
CA ILE A 232 -3.66 -11.98 3.68
C ILE A 232 -4.58 -11.81 4.88
N GLN A 233 -5.89 -11.69 4.64
CA GLN A 233 -6.84 -11.57 5.75
C GLN A 233 -6.98 -12.91 6.45
N GLN A 234 -6.83 -12.89 7.76
CA GLN A 234 -7.12 -14.02 8.62
C GLN A 234 -8.22 -13.63 9.60
N LYS A 235 -9.16 -14.56 9.82
CA LYS A 235 -10.18 -14.44 10.86
C LYS A 235 -9.71 -15.23 12.07
N GLN A 236 -9.70 -14.60 13.23
CA GLN A 236 -9.48 -15.27 14.51
C GLN A 236 -10.67 -14.93 15.41
N GLY A 237 -11.67 -15.81 15.44
CA GLY A 237 -12.97 -15.52 16.04
C GLY A 237 -13.67 -14.34 15.35
N ARG A 238 -14.05 -13.33 16.15
CA ARG A 238 -14.69 -12.09 15.65
C ARG A 238 -13.68 -11.05 15.13
N ALA A 239 -12.39 -11.20 15.46
CA ALA A 239 -11.36 -10.25 15.06
C ALA A 239 -10.81 -10.56 13.66
N LYS A 240 -10.54 -9.49 12.90
CA LYS A 240 -9.89 -9.56 11.58
C LYS A 240 -8.45 -9.08 11.74
N HIS A 241 -7.53 -9.90 11.27
CA HIS A 241 -6.11 -9.57 11.25
C HIS A 241 -5.58 -9.71 9.83
N LEU A 242 -4.47 -9.03 9.54
CA LEU A 242 -3.67 -9.27 8.36
C LEU A 242 -2.44 -10.08 8.74
N ARG A 243 -2.23 -11.19 8.06
CA ARG A 243 -0.90 -11.80 7.99
C ARG A 243 -0.12 -11.04 6.93
N LEU A 244 0.91 -10.34 7.35
CA LEU A 244 1.81 -9.59 6.49
C LEU A 244 3.01 -10.43 6.10
N LEU A 245 3.42 -10.32 4.84
CA LEU A 245 4.62 -10.94 4.28
C LEU A 245 5.41 -9.89 3.51
N HIS A 246 6.67 -9.69 3.90
CA HIS A 246 7.61 -8.79 3.25
C HIS A 246 8.77 -9.60 2.66
N PRO A 247 8.69 -9.99 1.38
CA PRO A 247 9.64 -10.94 0.77
C PRO A 247 11.09 -10.48 0.86
N ARG A 248 11.36 -9.18 0.69
CA ARG A 248 12.73 -8.65 0.65
C ARG A 248 13.50 -8.86 1.95
N SER A 249 12.84 -8.78 3.12
CA SER A 249 13.49 -9.04 4.40
C SER A 249 13.19 -10.42 4.98
N GLY A 250 12.37 -11.24 4.30
CA GLY A 250 11.88 -12.51 4.84
C GLY A 250 10.95 -12.37 6.05
N ARG A 251 10.60 -11.15 6.47
CA ARG A 251 9.77 -10.91 7.66
C ARG A 251 8.30 -11.22 7.37
N ALA A 252 7.67 -11.86 8.34
CA ALA A 252 6.23 -12.09 8.34
C ALA A 252 5.70 -11.90 9.76
N GLY A 253 4.45 -11.44 9.87
CA GLY A 253 3.83 -11.23 11.18
C GLY A 253 2.37 -10.83 11.09
N MET A 254 1.73 -10.72 12.25
CA MET A 254 0.33 -10.33 12.35
C MET A 254 0.20 -8.82 12.51
N TRP A 255 -0.82 -8.27 11.86
CA TRP A 255 -1.23 -6.88 11.97
C TRP A 255 -2.71 -6.79 12.31
N GLY A 256 -3.05 -6.11 13.40
CA GLY A 256 -4.43 -5.86 13.79
C GLY A 256 -5.05 -4.80 12.88
N ILE A 257 -6.21 -5.09 12.28
CA ILE A 257 -6.95 -4.08 11.52
C ILE A 257 -7.74 -3.24 12.54
N PRO A 258 -7.48 -1.94 12.69
CA PRO A 258 -8.23 -1.10 13.61
C PRO A 258 -9.71 -1.10 13.19
N HIS A 259 -10.60 -1.29 14.16
CA HIS A 259 -12.03 -1.08 13.92
C HIS A 259 -12.26 0.42 13.79
N SER A 260 -12.62 0.88 12.59
CA SER A 260 -13.07 2.26 12.41
C SER A 260 -14.43 2.42 13.07
N ARG A 261 -14.45 2.77 14.35
CA ARG A 261 -15.57 3.57 14.84
C ARG A 261 -15.33 4.94 14.24
N GLN A 262 -16.10 5.29 13.21
CA GLN A 262 -16.16 6.66 12.73
C GLN A 262 -16.27 7.56 13.96
N THR A 263 -15.39 8.55 14.05
CA THR A 263 -15.53 9.60 15.02
C THR A 263 -16.87 10.25 14.72
N ALA A 264 -17.92 9.89 15.48
CA ALA A 264 -19.11 10.71 15.53
C ALA A 264 -18.59 12.07 15.99
N PHE A 265 -18.58 13.05 15.09
CA PHE A 265 -18.45 14.43 15.50
C PHE A 265 -19.62 14.68 16.44
N ARG A 266 -19.36 14.61 17.75
CA ARG A 266 -20.24 15.25 18.72
C ARG A 266 -20.11 16.73 18.42
N THR A 267 -21.00 17.23 17.58
CA THR A 267 -21.34 18.64 17.59
C THR A 267 -21.61 18.95 19.04
N LEU A 268 -20.73 19.74 19.68
CA LEU A 268 -21.10 20.39 20.91
C LEU A 268 -22.29 21.26 20.53
N THR A 269 -23.50 20.79 20.83
CA THR A 269 -24.67 21.64 20.90
C THR A 269 -24.29 22.73 21.88
N ARG A 270 -23.89 23.87 21.32
CA ARG A 270 -23.68 25.09 22.05
C ARG A 270 -25.02 25.36 22.72
N ASP A 271 -25.07 25.19 24.03
CA ASP A 271 -26.24 25.52 24.83
C ASP A 271 -26.62 26.96 24.49
N ARG A 272 -27.71 27.11 23.74
CA ARG A 272 -28.35 28.40 23.48
C ARG A 272 -29.20 28.71 24.71
N SER A 273 -28.55 29.04 25.80
CA SER A 273 -29.18 29.56 27.02
C SER A 273 -28.28 30.62 27.67
N SER A 274 -27.76 31.53 26.86
CA SER A 274 -27.38 32.88 27.28
C SER A 274 -27.47 33.77 26.05
N ALA A 275 -28.67 34.25 25.76
CA ALA A 275 -28.90 35.22 24.70
C ALA A 275 -28.38 36.59 25.17
N GLU A 276 -27.10 36.89 24.90
CA GLU A 276 -26.69 38.28 24.75
C GLU A 276 -27.01 38.70 23.31
N GLN A 277 -27.97 39.61 23.20
CA GLN A 277 -28.34 40.29 21.96
C GLN A 277 -27.13 41.07 21.43
N VAL A 278 -26.51 40.56 20.38
CA VAL A 278 -25.66 41.39 19.52
C VAL A 278 -26.48 41.76 18.29
N SER A 279 -26.94 43.00 18.27
CA SER A 279 -27.63 43.64 17.14
C SER A 279 -26.68 43.80 15.96
N TYR A 280 -27.09 43.35 14.78
CA TYR A 280 -26.44 43.69 13.51
C TYR A 280 -27.34 44.67 12.75
N PRO A 281 -26.80 45.77 12.20
CA PRO A 281 -27.61 46.72 11.44
C PRO A 281 -28.08 46.10 10.13
N VAL A 282 -29.39 46.21 9.89
CA VAL A 282 -30.07 45.87 8.64
C VAL A 282 -29.73 46.97 7.63
N LEU A 283 -29.05 46.61 6.54
CA LEU A 283 -28.96 47.48 5.35
C LEU A 283 -30.27 47.36 4.58
N THR A 284 -31.12 48.37 4.72
CA THR A 284 -32.34 48.57 3.92
C THR A 284 -31.97 49.08 2.54
N ASN A 285 -32.28 48.30 1.49
CA ASN A 285 -32.30 48.77 0.12
C ASN A 285 -33.67 49.42 -0.17
N ALA A 286 -33.72 50.75 -0.19
CA ALA A 286 -34.77 51.50 -0.87
C ALA A 286 -34.29 52.95 -1.11
N GLU A 287 -34.15 53.30 -2.38
CA GLU A 287 -34.27 54.64 -3.01
C GLU A 287 -33.57 54.57 -4.38
N GLU A 288 -34.00 55.18 -5.47
CA GLU A 288 -35.32 55.62 -5.96
C GLU A 288 -35.09 55.95 -7.44
N LYS A 289 -36.11 55.76 -8.28
CA LYS A 289 -36.10 56.18 -9.68
C LYS A 289 -36.28 57.71 -9.77
N SER A 290 -35.46 58.40 -10.56
CA SER A 290 -35.86 59.42 -11.57
C SER A 290 -34.87 60.58 -11.67
N VAL A 291 -34.19 60.73 -12.81
CA VAL A 291 -33.98 62.05 -13.43
C VAL A 291 -34.02 61.89 -14.97
N LYS A 292 -34.98 62.56 -15.60
CA LYS A 292 -35.07 62.88 -17.04
C LYS A 292 -34.22 64.13 -17.35
N ARG A 293 -33.90 64.32 -18.64
CA ARG A 293 -33.30 65.50 -19.34
C ARG A 293 -31.77 65.46 -19.31
N ARG A 294 -31.03 65.44 -20.42
CA ARG A 294 -31.20 66.03 -21.77
C ARG A 294 -30.77 65.06 -22.86
#